data_AF-A0A7V2TV96-F1
#
_entry.id   AF-A0A7V2TV96-F1
#
_cell.length_a   1.000
_cell.length_b   1.000
_cell.length_c   1.000
_cell.angle_alpha   90.00
_cell.angle_beta   90.00
_cell.angle_gamma   90.00
#
_symmetry.space_group_name_H-M   'P 1'
#
loop_
_entity.id
_entity.type
_entity.pdbx_description
1 polymer ?
#
loop_
_entity_poly.entity_id
_entity_poly.type
_entity_poly.pdbx_seq_one_letter_code
_entity_poly.pdbx_strand_id
1 'polypeptide(L)'
;MCGLELSPGAERELEAELSALADRLSGSGRCLVHRDLQSRNVMVREGEPFLIDFQGMRFGSPFYDLASLLCDPYVEFEEGEREELLEFYHRMMAEGPDLADFRNSFWEASAQRLMQALGAYGFLGLRKGLKDFLEPIPAALHNLRLAASQTESLSRLLDLSLACGRAVEQRGSLPGIADNLSRPA
;
A
#
# COMPACT_ATOMS: atom_id res chain seq x y z
N MET A 1 -5.02 5.12 13.69
CA MET A 1 -6.03 5.05 12.61
C MET A 1 -7.22 4.20 13.03
N CYS A 2 -7.08 2.88 13.14
CA CYS A 2 -8.20 1.98 13.45
C CYS A 2 -8.56 1.91 14.95
N GLY A 3 -7.61 2.25 15.83
CA GLY A 3 -7.81 2.22 17.29
C GLY A 3 -8.07 0.82 17.84
N LEU A 4 -7.50 -0.19 17.18
CA LEU A 4 -7.53 -1.58 17.62
C LEU A 4 -6.39 -1.80 18.62
N GLU A 5 -6.67 -2.60 19.64
CA GLU A 5 -5.65 -3.13 20.56
C GLU A 5 -5.45 -4.60 20.23
N LEU A 6 -4.22 -4.98 19.92
CA LEU A 6 -3.85 -6.37 19.68
C LEU A 6 -3.47 -7.03 21.01
N SER A 7 -3.81 -8.32 21.16
CA SER A 7 -3.28 -9.09 22.28
C SER A 7 -1.77 -9.26 22.10
N PRO A 8 -0.98 -9.40 23.19
CA PRO A 8 0.46 -9.60 23.06
C PRO A 8 0.85 -10.83 22.23
N GLY A 9 -0.02 -11.84 22.15
CA GLY A 9 0.17 -13.01 21.28
C GLY A 9 0.01 -12.65 19.80
N ALA A 10 -1.11 -12.00 19.45
CA ALA A 10 -1.39 -11.57 18.08
C ALA A 10 -0.35 -10.56 17.56
N GLU A 11 0.14 -9.66 18.42
CA GLU A 11 1.19 -8.72 18.08
C GLU A 11 2.51 -9.42 17.71
N ARG A 12 2.95 -10.40 18.51
CA ARG A 12 4.16 -11.18 18.20
C ARG A 12 4.04 -12.00 16.92
N GLU A 13 2.87 -12.60 16.68
CA GLU A 13 2.62 -13.37 15.46
C GLU A 13 2.66 -12.48 14.22
N LEU A 14 2.04 -11.30 14.31
CA LEU A 14 2.09 -10.31 13.24
C LEU A 14 3.52 -9.80 13.02
N GLU A 15 4.26 -9.49 14.09
CA GLU A 15 5.66 -9.05 13.99
C GLU A 15 6.55 -10.10 13.29
N ALA A 16 6.39 -11.37 13.64
CA ALA A 16 7.09 -12.47 12.98
C ALA A 16 6.73 -12.58 11.49
N GLU A 17 5.44 -12.45 11.15
CA GLU A 17 4.95 -12.45 9.77
C GLU A 17 5.56 -11.30 8.95
N LEU A 18 5.56 -10.09 9.51
CA LEU A 18 6.10 -8.89 8.87
C LEU A 18 7.63 -8.91 8.77
N SER A 19 8.33 -9.50 9.75
CA SER A 19 9.78 -9.71 9.67
C SER A 19 10.12 -10.66 8.52
N ALA A 20 9.40 -11.78 8.40
CA ALA A 20 9.60 -12.73 7.32
C ALA A 20 9.31 -12.11 5.94
N LEU A 21 8.28 -11.25 5.84
CA LEU A 21 8.01 -10.47 4.63
C LEU A 21 9.19 -9.55 4.27
N ALA A 22 9.72 -8.82 5.25
CA ALA A 22 10.85 -7.93 5.05
C ALA A 22 12.10 -8.69 4.58
N ASP A 23 12.35 -9.88 5.12
CA ASP A 23 13.47 -10.75 4.72
C ASP A 23 13.34 -11.20 3.26
N ARG A 24 12.14 -11.67 2.85
CA ARG A 24 11.88 -12.09 1.47
C ARG A 24 12.06 -10.94 0.47
N LEU A 25 11.49 -9.78 0.76
CA LEU A 25 11.61 -8.61 -0.11
C LEU A 25 13.03 -8.04 -0.14
N SER A 26 13.78 -8.14 0.95
CA SER A 26 15.20 -7.74 0.98
C SER A 26 16.11 -8.70 0.23
N GLY A 27 15.71 -9.97 0.11
CA GLY A 27 16.37 -10.99 -0.70
C GLY A 27 16.10 -10.87 -2.21
N SER A 28 15.07 -10.11 -2.61
CA SER A 28 14.85 -9.77 -4.02
C SER A 28 16.02 -8.93 -4.57
N GLY A 29 16.33 -9.08 -5.86
CA GLY A 29 17.37 -8.27 -6.51
C GLY A 29 17.19 -6.78 -6.23
N ARG A 30 18.27 -6.00 -6.21
CA ARG A 30 18.18 -4.55 -5.94
C ARG A 30 18.29 -3.76 -7.23
N CYS A 31 17.34 -2.88 -7.48
CA CYS A 31 17.41 -1.90 -8.56
C CYS A 31 17.24 -0.47 -8.02
N LEU A 32 17.54 0.51 -8.86
CA LEU A 32 17.19 1.88 -8.57
C LEU A 32 15.66 2.03 -8.64
N VAL A 33 15.05 2.50 -7.55
CA VAL A 33 13.61 2.75 -7.46
C VAL A 33 13.35 4.25 -7.31
N HIS A 34 12.28 4.74 -7.93
CA HIS A 34 11.73 6.09 -7.79
C HIS A 34 11.27 6.35 -6.36
N ARG A 35 10.70 5.33 -5.71
CA ARG A 35 10.16 5.32 -4.34
C ARG A 35 8.86 6.11 -4.15
N ASP A 36 8.58 7.05 -5.04
CA ASP A 36 7.29 7.74 -5.06
C ASP A 36 6.60 7.63 -6.43
N LEU A 37 6.67 6.45 -7.06
CA LEU A 37 6.01 6.21 -8.35
C LEU A 37 4.49 6.02 -8.14
N GLN A 38 3.81 7.11 -7.85
CA GLN A 38 2.36 7.20 -7.75
C GLN A 38 1.81 7.95 -8.98
N SER A 39 0.54 7.73 -9.32
CA SER A 39 -0.15 8.36 -10.46
C SER A 39 0.01 9.88 -10.49
N ARG A 40 0.00 10.53 -9.32
CA ARG A 40 0.18 11.99 -9.17
C ARG A 40 1.57 12.50 -9.59
N ASN A 41 2.58 11.62 -9.62
CA ASN A 41 3.94 11.93 -10.05
C ASN A 41 4.20 11.52 -11.51
N VAL A 42 3.14 11.13 -12.25
CA VAL A 42 3.18 10.84 -13.69
C VAL A 42 2.42 11.94 -14.44
N MET A 43 3.14 12.77 -15.20
CA MET A 43 2.56 13.80 -16.07
C MET A 43 2.49 13.28 -17.50
N VAL A 44 1.30 13.30 -18.12
CA VAL A 44 1.15 12.94 -19.54
C VAL A 44 1.13 14.21 -20.38
N ARG A 45 2.07 14.35 -21.31
CA ARG A 45 2.13 15.47 -22.25
C ARG A 45 2.30 14.93 -23.66
N GLU A 46 1.39 15.34 -24.56
CA GLU A 46 1.42 14.92 -25.97
C GLU A 46 1.40 13.39 -26.15
N GLY A 47 0.78 12.67 -25.21
CA GLY A 47 0.71 11.20 -25.21
C GLY A 47 1.88 10.50 -24.50
N GLU A 48 2.91 11.24 -24.10
CA GLU A 48 4.12 10.69 -23.48
C GLU A 48 4.12 10.88 -21.96
N PRO A 49 4.53 9.87 -21.16
CA PRO A 49 4.63 9.98 -19.72
C PRO A 49 5.95 10.62 -19.27
N PHE A 50 5.87 11.56 -18.34
CA PHE A 50 7.00 12.21 -17.68
C PHE A 50 6.90 12.00 -16.17
N LEU A 51 7.96 11.45 -15.57
CA LEU A 51 8.06 11.28 -14.13
C LEU A 51 8.65 12.54 -13.48
N ILE A 52 8.18 12.86 -12.27
CA ILE A 52 8.69 13.94 -11.43
C ILE A 52 8.95 13.42 -10.01
N ASP A 53 9.64 14.22 -9.18
CA ASP A 53 9.85 13.94 -7.75
C ASP A 53 10.92 12.87 -7.44
N PHE A 54 12.06 12.92 -8.15
CA PHE A 54 13.17 11.96 -8.05
C PHE A 54 14.05 12.04 -6.78
N GLN A 55 13.89 13.04 -5.92
CA GLN A 55 14.72 13.23 -4.71
C GLN A 55 14.65 12.08 -3.69
N GLY A 56 13.63 11.21 -3.79
CA GLY A 56 13.45 10.02 -2.95
C GLY A 56 14.18 8.76 -3.43
N MET A 57 14.81 8.79 -4.61
CA MET A 57 15.36 7.63 -5.29
C MET A 57 16.44 6.91 -4.47
N ARG A 58 16.40 5.57 -4.50
CA ARG A 58 17.39 4.71 -3.81
C ARG A 58 17.42 3.32 -4.41
N PHE A 59 18.37 2.49 -3.96
CA PHE A 59 18.34 1.07 -4.27
C PHE A 59 17.34 0.32 -3.38
N GLY A 60 16.36 -0.35 -3.99
CA GLY A 60 15.32 -1.13 -3.33
C GLY A 60 14.87 -2.34 -4.15
N SER A 61 13.77 -2.97 -3.74
CA SER A 61 13.17 -4.09 -4.47
C SER A 61 12.57 -3.59 -5.80
N PRO A 62 12.73 -4.32 -6.92
CA PRO A 62 12.16 -3.96 -8.22
C PRO A 62 10.63 -3.88 -8.20
N PHE A 63 9.99 -4.58 -7.27
CA PHE A 63 8.55 -4.57 -7.12
C PHE A 63 8.02 -3.31 -6.43
N TYR A 64 8.88 -2.48 -5.81
CA TYR A 64 8.45 -1.34 -5.01
C TYR A 64 7.69 -0.29 -5.82
N ASP A 65 8.23 0.09 -6.98
CA ASP A 65 7.62 1.09 -7.85
C ASP A 65 6.39 0.54 -8.56
N LEU A 66 6.43 -0.73 -8.99
CA LEU A 66 5.28 -1.42 -9.59
C LEU A 66 4.11 -1.51 -8.61
N ALA A 67 4.38 -1.89 -7.36
CA ALA A 67 3.41 -1.88 -6.25
C ALA A 67 2.86 -0.49 -5.97
N SER A 68 3.71 0.55 -6.00
CA SER A 68 3.30 1.94 -5.75
C SER A 68 2.32 2.44 -6.82
N LEU A 69 2.49 2.02 -8.07
CA LEU A 69 1.68 2.44 -9.19
C LEU A 69 0.39 1.61 -9.32
N LEU A 70 0.49 0.29 -9.27
CA LEU A 70 -0.65 -0.61 -9.50
C LEU A 70 -1.58 -0.76 -8.28
N CYS A 71 -1.11 -0.40 -7.09
CA CYS A 71 -1.93 -0.33 -5.88
C CYS A 71 -2.07 1.10 -5.35
N ASP A 72 -1.92 2.11 -6.22
CA ASP A 72 -2.07 3.51 -5.86
C ASP A 72 -3.48 3.77 -5.27
N PRO A 73 -3.60 4.26 -4.01
CA PRO A 73 -4.88 4.60 -3.41
C PRO A 73 -5.65 5.73 -4.11
N TYR A 74 -5.01 6.48 -5.02
CA TYR A 74 -5.67 7.52 -5.82
C TYR A 74 -6.32 7.01 -7.11
N VAL A 75 -6.10 5.74 -7.46
CA VAL A 75 -6.62 5.13 -8.69
C VAL A 75 -7.40 3.87 -8.34
N GLU A 76 -8.63 3.79 -8.84
CA GLU A 76 -9.43 2.57 -8.77
C GLU A 76 -9.19 1.78 -10.06
N PHE A 77 -8.72 0.53 -9.90
CA PHE A 77 -8.54 -0.41 -11.01
C PHE A 77 -9.72 -1.39 -11.01
N GLU A 78 -10.28 -1.65 -12.18
CA GLU A 78 -11.30 -2.70 -12.35
C GLU A 78 -10.69 -4.10 -12.17
N GLU A 79 -11.57 -5.08 -11.97
CA GLU A 79 -11.18 -6.49 -11.88
C GLU A 79 -10.54 -6.94 -13.21
N GLY A 80 -9.23 -7.19 -13.19
CA GLY A 80 -8.45 -7.65 -14.34
C GLY A 80 -7.47 -6.62 -14.91
N GLU A 81 -7.75 -5.31 -14.84
CA GLU A 81 -6.85 -4.27 -15.38
C GLU A 81 -5.47 -4.31 -14.72
N ARG A 82 -5.46 -4.45 -13.39
CA ARG A 82 -4.22 -4.57 -12.63
C ARG A 82 -3.41 -5.81 -13.04
N GLU A 83 -4.11 -6.92 -13.25
CA GLU A 83 -3.48 -8.17 -13.64
C GLU A 83 -2.91 -8.07 -15.06
N GLU A 84 -3.64 -7.46 -15.99
CA GLU A 84 -3.15 -7.21 -17.35
C GLU A 84 -1.88 -6.35 -17.36
N LEU A 85 -1.85 -5.28 -16.55
CA LEU A 85 -0.65 -4.43 -16.40
C LEU A 85 0.52 -5.18 -15.75
N LEU A 86 0.24 -6.02 -14.76
CA LEU A 86 1.25 -6.87 -14.11
C LEU A 86 1.87 -7.85 -15.10
N GLU A 87 1.03 -8.56 -15.87
CA GLU A 87 1.48 -9.49 -16.91
C GLU A 87 2.19 -8.77 -18.05
N PHE A 88 1.73 -7.58 -18.43
CA PHE A 88 2.40 -6.75 -19.42
C PHE A 88 3.82 -6.43 -18.99
N TYR A 89 4.00 -5.97 -17.75
CA TYR A 89 5.33 -5.69 -17.21
C TYR A 89 6.19 -6.96 -17.12
N HIS A 90 5.61 -8.11 -16.72
CA HIS A 90 6.31 -9.40 -16.70
C HIS A 90 6.83 -9.80 -18.08
N ARG A 91 6.01 -9.65 -19.13
CA ARG A 91 6.40 -9.93 -20.53
C ARG A 91 7.53 -9.04 -21.05
N MET A 92 7.69 -7.84 -20.48
CA MET A 92 8.79 -6.94 -20.85
C MET A 92 10.12 -7.33 -20.21
N MET A 93 10.12 -8.17 -19.17
CA MET A 93 11.35 -8.63 -18.54
C MET A 93 12.03 -9.68 -19.41
N ALA A 94 13.31 -9.47 -19.72
CA ALA A 94 14.10 -10.44 -20.47
C ALA A 94 14.41 -11.71 -19.66
N GLU A 95 14.61 -11.53 -18.35
CA GLU A 95 14.92 -12.58 -17.39
C GLU A 95 14.17 -12.28 -16.09
N GLY A 96 13.70 -13.31 -15.40
CA GLY A 96 12.95 -13.15 -14.16
C GLY A 96 12.34 -14.46 -13.68
N PRO A 97 11.69 -14.42 -12.50
CA PRO A 97 10.89 -15.56 -12.04
C PRO A 97 9.74 -15.85 -13.01
N ASP A 98 9.15 -17.04 -12.88
CA ASP A 98 7.89 -17.31 -13.55
C ASP A 98 6.79 -16.34 -13.08
N LEU A 99 5.67 -16.30 -13.83
CA LEU A 99 4.60 -15.34 -13.55
C LEU A 99 3.97 -15.55 -12.16
N ALA A 100 3.94 -16.77 -11.64
CA ALA A 100 3.34 -17.06 -10.34
C ALA A 100 4.21 -16.48 -9.20
N ASP A 101 5.51 -16.75 -9.23
CA ASP A 101 6.49 -16.21 -8.28
C ASP A 101 6.60 -14.68 -8.39
N PHE A 102 6.53 -14.15 -9.62
CA PHE A 102 6.48 -12.72 -9.89
C PHE A 102 5.25 -12.06 -9.25
N ARG A 103 4.06 -12.67 -9.44
CA ARG A 103 2.80 -12.20 -8.87
C ARG A 103 2.83 -12.24 -7.34
N ASN A 104 3.35 -13.30 -6.75
CA ASN A 104 3.52 -13.38 -5.29
C ASN A 104 4.43 -12.25 -4.76
N SER A 105 5.58 -12.04 -5.41
CA SER A 105 6.53 -10.98 -5.03
C SER A 105 5.92 -9.57 -5.16
N PHE A 106 5.10 -9.35 -6.20
CA PHE A 106 4.35 -8.11 -6.39
C PHE A 106 3.37 -7.85 -5.24
N TRP A 107 2.58 -8.84 -4.83
CA TRP A 107 1.60 -8.67 -3.76
C TRP A 107 2.27 -8.49 -2.39
N GLU A 108 3.36 -9.20 -2.13
CA GLU A 108 4.21 -8.98 -0.95
C GLU A 108 4.72 -7.53 -0.88
N ALA A 109 5.29 -7.03 -1.98
CA ALA A 109 5.78 -5.65 -2.06
C ALA A 109 4.64 -4.62 -1.91
N SER A 110 3.48 -4.91 -2.49
CA SER A 110 2.27 -4.10 -2.38
C SER A 110 1.79 -3.99 -0.94
N ALA A 111 1.70 -5.10 -0.22
CA ALA A 111 1.35 -5.10 1.19
C ALA A 111 2.32 -4.23 2.01
N GLN A 112 3.64 -4.40 1.81
CA GLN A 112 4.65 -3.57 2.48
C GLN A 112 4.47 -2.08 2.18
N ARG A 113 4.31 -1.72 0.90
CA ARG A 113 4.19 -0.32 0.46
C ARG A 113 2.92 0.34 0.99
N LEU A 114 1.81 -0.39 1.02
CA LEU A 114 0.52 0.09 1.53
C LEU A 114 0.53 0.28 3.04
N MET A 115 1.20 -0.61 3.79
CA MET A 115 1.43 -0.40 5.23
C MET A 115 2.22 0.88 5.49
N GLN A 116 3.28 1.14 4.70
CA GLN A 116 4.04 2.39 4.79
C GLN A 116 3.17 3.62 4.48
N ALA A 117 2.33 3.55 3.44
CA ALA A 117 1.40 4.62 3.06
C ALA A 117 0.40 4.91 4.19
N LEU A 118 -0.28 3.88 4.69
CA LEU A 118 -1.26 3.97 5.77
C LEU A 118 -0.65 4.53 7.06
N GLY A 119 0.58 4.12 7.39
CA GLY A 119 1.33 4.70 8.51
C GLY A 119 1.55 6.21 8.34
N ALA A 120 1.97 6.64 7.15
CA ALA A 120 2.16 8.05 6.83
C ALA A 120 0.84 8.84 6.85
N TYR A 121 -0.21 8.33 6.21
CA TYR A 121 -1.54 8.93 6.19
C TYR A 121 -2.12 9.11 7.60
N GLY A 122 -2.04 8.06 8.43
CA GLY A 122 -2.46 8.10 9.81
C GLY A 122 -1.69 9.12 10.65
N PHE A 123 -0.37 9.23 10.44
CA PHE A 123 0.45 10.22 11.12
C PHE A 123 0.13 11.65 10.68
N LEU A 124 0.12 11.92 9.37
CA LEU A 124 -0.13 13.25 8.82
C LEU A 124 -1.55 13.74 9.13
N GLY A 125 -2.55 12.88 8.95
CA GLY A 125 -3.94 13.24 9.22
C GLY A 125 -4.25 13.39 10.71
N LEU A 126 -3.89 12.40 11.54
CA LEU A 126 -4.31 12.36 12.94
C LEU A 126 -3.35 13.10 13.90
N ARG A 127 -2.05 13.15 13.60
CA ARG A 127 -1.05 13.81 14.46
C ARG A 127 -0.66 15.19 13.96
N LYS A 128 -0.61 15.42 12.63
CA LYS A 128 -0.28 16.74 12.05
C LYS A 128 -1.50 17.55 11.64
N GLY A 129 -2.71 16.98 11.71
CA GLY A 129 -3.96 17.68 11.42
C GLY A 129 -4.20 17.96 9.94
N LEU A 130 -3.41 17.35 9.04
CA LEU A 130 -3.55 17.50 7.59
C LEU A 130 -4.64 16.55 7.09
N LYS A 131 -5.90 16.97 7.21
CA LYS A 131 -7.07 16.10 7.01
C LYS A 131 -7.16 15.46 5.63
N ASP A 132 -6.62 16.09 4.60
CA ASP A 132 -6.63 15.56 3.22
C ASP A 132 -5.90 14.20 3.14
N PHE A 133 -4.95 13.92 4.04
CA PHE A 133 -4.29 12.62 4.13
C PHE A 133 -5.16 11.50 4.71
N LEU A 134 -6.35 11.82 5.23
CA LEU A 134 -7.31 10.81 5.69
C LEU A 134 -8.17 10.26 4.56
N GLU A 135 -8.36 11.04 3.48
CA GLU A 135 -9.20 10.68 2.35
C GLU A 135 -8.76 9.38 1.65
N PRO A 136 -7.46 9.11 1.40
CA PRO A 136 -7.04 7.89 0.70
C PRO A 136 -7.04 6.63 1.59
N ILE A 137 -7.30 6.76 2.89
CA ILE A 137 -7.21 5.64 3.84
C ILE A 137 -8.13 4.46 3.49
N PRO A 138 -9.42 4.66 3.15
CA PRO A 138 -10.31 3.55 2.80
C PRO A 138 -9.83 2.77 1.57
N ALA A 139 -9.42 3.48 0.51
CA ALA A 139 -8.88 2.88 -0.71
C ALA A 139 -7.55 2.13 -0.43
N ALA A 140 -6.66 2.74 0.36
CA ALA A 140 -5.41 2.09 0.76
C ALA A 140 -5.63 0.83 1.62
N LEU A 141 -6.63 0.83 2.52
CA LEU A 141 -7.01 -0.35 3.30
C LEU A 141 -7.64 -1.43 2.43
N HIS A 142 -8.43 -1.05 1.42
CA HIS A 142 -8.96 -1.99 0.44
C HIS A 142 -7.82 -2.67 -0.33
N ASN A 143 -6.89 -1.89 -0.88
CA ASN A 143 -5.73 -2.42 -1.60
C ASN A 143 -4.85 -3.30 -0.69
N LEU A 144 -4.67 -2.93 0.60
CA LEU A 144 -3.87 -3.73 1.54
C LEU A 144 -4.51 -5.09 1.80
N ARG A 145 -5.85 -5.11 1.97
CA ARG A 145 -6.62 -6.34 2.15
C ARG A 145 -6.49 -7.24 0.93
N LEU A 146 -6.60 -6.67 -0.26
CA LEU A 146 -6.45 -7.40 -1.51
C LEU A 146 -5.04 -7.98 -1.63
N ALA A 147 -3.99 -7.19 -1.40
CA ALA A 147 -2.61 -7.68 -1.40
C ALA A 147 -2.38 -8.81 -0.38
N ALA A 148 -2.85 -8.64 0.86
CA ALA A 148 -2.72 -9.68 1.88
C ALA A 148 -3.52 -10.96 1.53
N SER A 149 -4.66 -10.84 0.85
CA SER A 149 -5.46 -12.01 0.41
C SER A 149 -4.81 -12.79 -0.74
N GLN A 150 -3.93 -12.15 -1.50
CA GLN A 150 -3.21 -12.75 -2.63
C GLN A 150 -1.86 -13.37 -2.20
N THR A 151 -1.52 -13.29 -0.92
CA THR A 151 -0.26 -13.80 -0.37
C THR A 151 -0.56 -14.69 0.84
N GLU A 152 -0.42 -16.01 0.68
CA GLU A 152 -0.75 -16.99 1.73
C GLU A 152 0.01 -16.75 3.04
N SER A 153 1.24 -16.22 2.94
CA SER A 153 2.10 -15.93 4.09
C SER A 153 1.69 -14.69 4.88
N LEU A 154 0.63 -13.96 4.50
CA LEU A 154 0.19 -12.70 5.12
C LEU A 154 -1.17 -12.83 5.83
N SER A 155 -1.45 -13.99 6.40
CA SER A 155 -2.74 -14.28 7.05
C SER A 155 -3.07 -13.36 8.24
N ARG A 156 -2.09 -13.02 9.09
CA ARG A 156 -2.29 -12.14 10.25
C ARG A 156 -2.54 -10.70 9.78
N LEU A 157 -1.81 -10.26 8.76
CA LEU A 157 -2.02 -8.95 8.15
C LEU A 157 -3.40 -8.85 7.47
N LEU A 158 -3.87 -9.92 6.82
CA LEU A 158 -5.21 -10.00 6.26
C LEU A 158 -6.27 -9.82 7.36
N ASP A 159 -6.17 -10.59 8.45
CA ASP A 159 -7.07 -10.49 9.61
C ASP A 159 -7.10 -9.06 10.17
N LEU A 160 -5.92 -8.44 10.33
CA LEU A 160 -5.78 -7.07 10.81
C LEU A 160 -6.41 -6.06 9.85
N SER A 161 -6.19 -6.19 8.53
CA SER A 161 -6.73 -5.28 7.53
C SER A 161 -8.27 -5.32 7.49
N LEU A 162 -8.86 -6.51 7.70
CA LEU A 162 -10.31 -6.71 7.83
C LEU A 162 -10.85 -6.04 9.08
N ALA A 163 -10.20 -6.25 10.23
CA ALA A 163 -10.58 -5.60 11.49
C ALA A 163 -10.47 -4.07 11.39
N CYS A 164 -9.40 -3.57 10.77
CA CYS A 164 -9.20 -2.14 10.59
C CYS A 164 -10.25 -1.52 9.67
N GLY A 165 -10.58 -2.16 8.54
CA GLY A 165 -11.63 -1.71 7.63
C GLY A 165 -12.96 -1.50 8.35
N ARG A 166 -13.42 -2.51 9.09
CA ARG A 166 -14.65 -2.42 9.91
C ARG A 166 -14.61 -1.27 10.91
N ALA A 167 -13.48 -1.08 11.60
CA ALA A 167 -13.32 -0.01 12.59
C ALA A 167 -13.35 1.39 11.95
N VAL A 168 -12.78 1.55 10.75
CA VAL A 168 -12.78 2.81 10.01
C VAL A 168 -14.18 3.12 9.46
N GLU A 169 -14.88 2.13 8.91
CA GLU A 169 -16.26 2.28 8.42
C GLU A 169 -17.23 2.67 9.54
N GLN A 170 -17.12 2.02 10.71
CA GLN A 170 -17.95 2.35 11.88
C GLN A 170 -17.71 3.77 12.39
N ARG A 171 -16.47 4.27 12.31
CA ARG A 171 -16.13 5.65 12.69
C ARG A 171 -16.58 6.68 11.66
N GLY A 172 -16.57 6.33 10.37
CA GLY A 172 -17.11 7.17 9.29
C GLY A 172 -18.64 7.22 9.27
N SER A 173 -19.31 6.18 9.78
CA SER A 173 -20.77 6.06 9.83
C SER A 173 -21.43 6.69 11.08
N LEU A 174 -20.64 7.23 12.01
CA LEU A 174 -21.17 7.97 13.17
C LEU A 174 -21.53 9.41 12.73
N PRO A 175 -22.81 9.81 12.79
CA PRO A 175 -23.17 11.21 12.60
C PRO A 175 -22.63 12.03 13.77
N GLY A 176 -21.71 12.97 13.52
CA GLY A 176 -21.29 13.92 14.56
C GLY A 176 -19.84 14.44 14.53
N ILE A 177 -18.99 14.04 13.57
CA ILE A 177 -17.60 14.57 13.50
C ILE A 177 -17.48 15.83 12.62
N ALA A 178 -18.61 16.41 12.19
CA ALA A 178 -18.61 17.76 11.62
C ALA A 178 -18.61 18.87 12.70
N ASP A 179 -19.11 18.58 13.92
CA ASP A 179 -19.47 19.64 14.88
C ASP A 179 -18.55 19.80 16.10
N ASN A 180 -17.50 18.98 16.26
CA ASN A 180 -16.52 19.17 17.35
C ASN A 180 -15.22 19.86 16.91
N LEU A 181 -15.23 20.47 15.72
CA LEU A 181 -14.08 21.14 15.08
C LEU A 181 -14.13 22.67 15.15
N SER A 182 -15.08 23.25 15.88
CA SER A 182 -15.35 24.70 15.92
C SER A 182 -15.15 25.35 17.28
N ARG A 183 -14.48 24.71 18.24
CA ARG A 183 -14.07 25.40 19.48
C ARG A 183 -12.59 25.79 19.42
N PRO A 184 -12.27 27.09 19.25
CA PRO A 184 -10.94 27.57 19.56
C PRO A 184 -10.74 27.53 21.08
N ALA A 185 -9.53 27.14 21.50
CA ALA A 185 -9.03 27.48 22.83
C ALA A 185 -8.61 28.96 22.83
#